data_AF-A0A7S2VRT5-F1
#
_entry.id   AF-A0A7S2VRT5-F1
#
_cell.length_a   1.000
_cell.length_b   1.000
_cell.length_c   1.000
_cell.angle_alpha   90.00
_cell.angle_beta   90.00
_cell.angle_gamma   90.00
#
_symmetry.space_group_name_H-M   'P 1'
#
loop_
_entity.id
_entity.type
_entity.pdbx_description
1 polymer ?
#
loop_
_entity_poly.entity_id
_entity_poly.type
_entity_poly.pdbx_seq_one_letter_code
_entity_poly.pdbx_strand_id
1 'polypeptide(L)'
;PHWKTVGEKPLREQMREFEAFLKEFEVFSNRFTYHCSVWRELSFALRRVVEWDSTLLTAACLVGLTVVVGFFHEFILPLGVLLLLCVAAWYHPVSRDVRANLRLRRQQRHLPYDARLRSSGQEGPDLCLGADDAHDGAAAGPGQEDPQHPAPPPPLERFENERRLMLGRFTSQRLRRLWDPPPWCDGEGRRVEAPKQVEDGVPYVWHVEVSRSTDSDGWQYARNFGRAAAWSNTFNHQLFVRRRRHVG
;
A
#
# COMPACT_ATOMS: atom_id res chain seq x y z
N PRO A 1 38.99 -3.09 -19.81
CA PRO A 1 39.59 -3.93 -18.75
C PRO A 1 41.09 -4.16 -19.04
N HIS A 2 41.94 -3.32 -18.44
CA HIS A 2 43.39 -3.50 -18.50
C HIS A 2 43.78 -4.69 -17.61
N TRP A 3 44.26 -5.77 -18.22
CA TRP A 3 44.89 -6.86 -17.51
C TRP A 3 46.24 -6.35 -16.98
N LYS A 4 46.29 -5.94 -15.71
CA LYS A 4 47.55 -5.60 -15.05
C LYS A 4 48.41 -6.87 -15.03
N THR A 5 49.63 -6.76 -15.55
CA THR A 5 50.64 -7.81 -15.52
C THR A 5 50.87 -8.26 -14.06
N VAL A 6 50.72 -9.56 -13.81
CA VAL A 6 50.70 -10.22 -12.48
C VAL A 6 52.11 -10.31 -11.85
N GLY A 7 53.01 -9.38 -12.20
CA GLY A 7 54.46 -9.55 -12.02
C GLY A 7 55.04 -9.27 -10.62
N GLU A 8 54.30 -8.66 -9.70
CA GLU A 8 54.91 -8.10 -8.48
C GLU A 8 54.41 -8.68 -7.15
N LYS A 9 53.43 -9.60 -7.16
CA LYS A 9 52.94 -10.17 -5.90
C LYS A 9 53.91 -11.23 -5.37
N PRO A 10 54.23 -11.23 -4.07
CA PRO A 10 55.04 -12.29 -3.47
C PRO A 10 54.35 -13.65 -3.63
N LEU A 11 55.13 -14.72 -3.83
CA LEU A 11 54.65 -16.08 -4.11
C LEU A 11 53.56 -16.55 -3.11
N ARG A 12 53.66 -16.16 -1.84
CA ARG A 12 52.68 -16.50 -0.80
C ARG A 12 51.31 -15.88 -1.03
N GLU A 13 51.25 -14.65 -1.54
CA GLU A 13 49.98 -13.99 -1.87
C GLU A 13 49.35 -14.61 -3.11
N GLN A 14 50.17 -14.94 -4.12
CA GLN A 14 49.69 -15.65 -5.31
C GLN A 14 49.10 -17.02 -4.94
N MET A 15 49.73 -17.77 -4.04
CA MET A 15 49.21 -19.05 -3.54
C MET A 15 47.88 -18.88 -2.79
N ARG A 16 47.74 -17.84 -1.95
CA ARG A 16 46.47 -17.55 -1.25
C ARG A 16 45.35 -17.15 -2.20
N GLU A 17 45.64 -16.32 -3.20
CA GLU A 17 44.65 -15.92 -4.22
C GLU A 17 44.21 -17.13 -5.05
N PHE A 18 45.14 -18.01 -5.39
CA PHE A 18 44.83 -19.26 -6.08
C PHE A 18 43.97 -20.19 -5.23
N GLU A 19 44.26 -20.35 -3.95
CA GLU A 19 43.45 -21.15 -3.02
C GLU A 19 42.03 -20.57 -2.84
N ALA A 20 41.92 -19.24 -2.72
CA ALA A 20 40.63 -18.56 -2.67
C ALA A 20 39.81 -18.77 -3.95
N PHE A 21 40.45 -18.66 -5.12
CA PHE A 21 39.82 -18.94 -6.41
C PHE A 21 39.34 -20.39 -6.50
N LEU A 22 40.16 -21.37 -6.10
CA LEU A 22 39.78 -22.78 -6.12
C LEU A 22 38.54 -23.04 -5.26
N LYS A 23 38.45 -22.40 -4.08
CA LYS A 23 37.29 -22.52 -3.20
C LYS A 23 36.03 -21.92 -3.81
N GLU A 24 36.13 -20.75 -4.44
CA GLU A 24 34.99 -20.15 -5.17
C GLU A 24 34.58 -20.99 -6.37
N PHE A 25 35.54 -21.53 -7.11
CA PHE A 25 35.31 -22.42 -8.24
C PHE A 25 34.62 -23.72 -7.81
N GLU A 26 35.00 -24.30 -6.66
CA GLU A 26 34.35 -25.48 -6.11
C GLU A 26 32.89 -25.21 -5.73
N VAL A 27 32.60 -24.07 -5.09
CA VAL A 27 31.22 -23.66 -4.77
C VAL A 27 30.41 -23.43 -6.05
N PHE A 28 31.00 -22.78 -7.05
CA PHE A 28 30.36 -22.59 -8.36
C PHE A 28 30.10 -23.93 -9.06
N SER A 29 31.08 -24.82 -9.10
CA SER A 29 31.00 -26.13 -9.74
C SER A 29 29.95 -27.02 -9.07
N ASN A 30 29.85 -26.99 -7.74
CA ASN A 30 28.81 -27.71 -7.01
C ASN A 30 27.40 -27.16 -7.32
N ARG A 31 27.24 -25.84 -7.37
CA ARG A 31 25.96 -25.22 -7.78
C ARG A 31 25.61 -25.54 -9.23
N PHE A 32 26.58 -25.46 -10.13
CA PHE A 32 26.39 -25.78 -11.54
C PHE A 32 26.00 -27.25 -11.72
N THR A 33 26.71 -28.17 -11.07
CA THR A 33 26.41 -29.61 -11.08
C THR A 33 25.03 -29.89 -10.52
N TYR A 34 24.64 -29.25 -9.42
CA TYR A 34 23.28 -29.34 -8.87
C TYR A 34 22.21 -28.86 -9.85
N HIS A 35 22.43 -27.72 -10.51
CA HIS A 35 21.50 -27.26 -11.54
C HIS A 35 21.42 -28.24 -12.71
N CYS A 36 22.55 -28.74 -13.21
CA CYS A 36 22.59 -29.74 -14.27
C CYS A 36 21.88 -31.04 -13.87
N SER A 37 22.02 -31.53 -12.64
CA SER A 37 21.32 -32.73 -12.18
C SER A 37 19.81 -32.52 -12.09
N VAL A 38 19.37 -31.39 -11.55
CA VAL A 38 17.94 -31.02 -11.48
C VAL A 38 17.33 -30.90 -12.87
N TRP A 39 17.99 -30.22 -13.81
CA TRP A 39 17.53 -30.11 -15.18
C TRP A 39 17.50 -31.46 -15.91
N ARG A 40 18.48 -32.33 -15.63
CA ARG A 40 18.51 -33.69 -16.18
C ARG A 40 17.36 -34.53 -15.63
N GLU A 41 17.09 -34.50 -14.34
CA GLU A 41 15.95 -35.20 -13.72
C GLU A 41 14.61 -34.68 -14.25
N LEU A 42 14.44 -33.36 -14.39
CA LEU A 42 13.30 -32.75 -15.05
C LEU A 42 13.15 -33.21 -16.50
N SER A 43 14.24 -33.32 -17.25
CA SER A 43 14.20 -33.80 -18.63
C SER A 43 13.75 -35.26 -18.72
N PHE A 44 14.16 -36.12 -17.77
CA PHE A 44 13.68 -37.50 -17.70
C PHE A 44 12.22 -37.59 -17.24
N ALA A 45 11.79 -36.74 -16.32
CA ALA A 45 10.39 -36.65 -15.91
C ALA A 45 9.51 -36.18 -17.08
N LEU A 46 9.94 -35.15 -17.82
CA LEU A 46 9.26 -34.66 -19.02
C LEU A 46 9.24 -35.72 -20.12
N ARG A 47 10.34 -36.45 -20.34
CA ARG A 47 10.39 -37.53 -21.31
C ARG A 47 9.44 -38.68 -20.94
N ARG A 48 9.34 -39.02 -19.64
CA ARG A 48 8.30 -39.95 -19.16
C ARG A 48 6.90 -39.40 -19.41
N VAL A 49 6.62 -38.13 -19.12
CA VAL A 49 5.31 -37.51 -19.41
C VAL A 49 4.97 -37.57 -20.92
N VAL A 50 5.98 -37.43 -21.79
CA VAL A 50 5.81 -37.56 -23.25
C VAL A 50 5.63 -39.01 -23.70
N GLU A 51 6.23 -39.98 -23.00
CA GLU A 51 6.18 -41.41 -23.31
C GLU A 51 5.01 -42.16 -22.61
N TRP A 52 4.09 -41.50 -21.88
CA TRP A 52 3.05 -42.18 -21.08
C TRP A 52 1.72 -42.47 -21.79
N ASP A 53 1.27 -43.72 -21.63
CA ASP A 53 0.12 -44.47 -22.20
C ASP A 53 -1.30 -43.87 -22.07
N SER A 54 -1.47 -42.62 -21.63
CA SER A 54 -2.80 -42.02 -21.46
C SER A 54 -2.87 -40.64 -22.08
N THR A 55 -3.50 -40.58 -23.25
CA THR A 55 -3.77 -39.34 -24.00
C THR A 55 -4.45 -38.26 -23.15
N LEU A 56 -5.26 -38.66 -22.16
CA LEU A 56 -5.96 -37.74 -21.26
C LEU A 56 -5.02 -37.02 -20.29
N LEU A 57 -4.04 -37.73 -19.71
CA LEU A 57 -3.10 -37.12 -18.77
C LEU A 57 -2.15 -36.16 -19.50
N THR A 58 -1.71 -36.54 -20.70
CA THR A 58 -0.89 -35.70 -21.58
C THR A 58 -1.63 -34.44 -22.00
N ALA A 59 -2.91 -34.56 -22.39
CA ALA A 59 -3.76 -33.41 -22.69
C ALA A 59 -3.93 -32.48 -21.47
N ALA A 60 -4.16 -33.03 -20.27
CA ALA A 60 -4.28 -32.24 -19.05
C ALA A 60 -2.99 -31.48 -18.71
N CYS A 61 -1.82 -32.13 -18.86
CA CYS A 61 -0.52 -31.47 -18.67
C CYS A 61 -0.27 -30.37 -19.70
N LEU A 62 -0.60 -30.60 -20.97
CA LEU A 62 -0.48 -29.59 -22.02
C LEU A 62 -1.40 -28.39 -21.79
N VAL A 63 -2.63 -28.62 -21.33
CA VAL A 63 -3.55 -27.54 -20.94
C VAL A 63 -2.98 -26.75 -19.76
N GLY A 64 -2.50 -27.43 -18.73
CA GLY A 64 -1.85 -26.78 -17.57
C GLY A 64 -0.64 -25.94 -17.98
N LEU A 65 0.22 -26.47 -18.86
CA LEU A 65 1.38 -25.77 -19.37
C LEU A 65 0.99 -24.57 -20.25
N THR A 66 -0.07 -24.70 -21.04
CA THR A 66 -0.63 -23.61 -21.84
C THR A 66 -1.21 -22.50 -20.97
N VAL A 67 -1.89 -22.83 -19.87
CA VAL A 67 -2.37 -21.85 -18.89
C VAL A 67 -1.20 -21.14 -18.21
N VAL A 68 -0.15 -21.87 -17.84
CA VAL A 68 1.06 -21.28 -17.24
C VAL A 68 1.79 -20.38 -18.24
N VAL A 69 1.98 -20.81 -19.48
CA VAL A 69 2.59 -20.00 -20.54
C VAL A 69 1.71 -18.79 -20.88
N GLY A 70 0.40 -18.96 -20.96
CA GLY A 70 -0.56 -17.88 -21.17
C GLY A 70 -0.52 -16.86 -20.04
N PHE A 71 -0.48 -17.31 -18.79
CA PHE A 71 -0.31 -16.45 -17.61
C PHE A 71 1.03 -15.70 -17.65
N PHE A 72 2.12 -16.39 -18.00
CA PHE A 72 3.41 -15.73 -18.17
C PHE A 72 3.39 -14.73 -19.34
N HIS A 73 2.76 -15.05 -20.46
CA HIS A 73 2.67 -14.16 -21.60
C HIS A 73 1.75 -12.95 -21.34
N GLU A 74 0.65 -13.14 -20.63
CA GLU A 74 -0.33 -12.09 -20.31
C GLU A 74 0.15 -11.17 -19.19
N PHE A 75 0.99 -11.65 -18.27
CA PHE A 75 1.48 -10.84 -17.15
C PHE A 75 2.95 -10.44 -17.26
N ILE A 76 3.87 -11.35 -17.61
CA ILE A 76 5.30 -11.02 -17.72
C ILE A 76 5.58 -10.17 -18.95
N LEU A 77 4.94 -10.40 -20.08
CA LEU A 77 5.21 -9.62 -21.30
C LEU A 77 4.79 -8.15 -21.13
N PRO A 78 3.59 -7.82 -20.58
CA PRO A 78 3.26 -6.44 -20.25
C PRO A 78 4.14 -5.85 -19.16
N LEU A 79 4.54 -6.62 -18.13
CA LEU A 79 5.50 -6.16 -17.12
C LEU A 79 6.87 -5.85 -17.72
N GLY A 80 7.36 -6.70 -18.64
CA GLY A 80 8.62 -6.53 -19.34
C GLY A 80 8.59 -5.32 -20.27
N VAL A 81 7.52 -5.15 -21.05
CA VAL A 81 7.30 -3.97 -21.89
C VAL A 81 7.18 -2.71 -21.05
N LEU A 82 6.44 -2.76 -19.94
CA LEU A 82 6.32 -1.63 -19.00
C LEU A 82 7.68 -1.26 -18.40
N LEU A 83 8.47 -2.23 -17.97
CA LEU A 83 9.83 -2.00 -17.46
C LEU A 83 10.71 -1.34 -18.52
N LEU A 84 10.68 -1.85 -19.75
CA LEU A 84 11.49 -1.33 -20.86
C LEU A 84 11.05 0.08 -21.26
N LEU A 85 9.74 0.38 -21.25
CA LEU A 85 9.19 1.72 -21.42
C LEU A 85 9.58 2.66 -20.27
N CYS A 86 9.57 2.20 -19.01
CA CYS A 86 10.04 2.98 -17.88
C CYS A 86 11.53 3.31 -17.98
N VAL A 87 12.37 2.35 -18.41
CA VAL A 87 13.80 2.57 -18.66
C VAL A 87 13.99 3.55 -19.82
N ALA A 88 13.28 3.37 -20.94
CA ALA A 88 13.33 4.29 -22.08
C ALA A 88 12.92 5.72 -21.68
N ALA A 89 11.82 5.86 -20.93
CA ALA A 89 11.36 7.15 -20.39
C ALA A 89 12.39 7.75 -19.42
N TRP A 90 13.06 6.92 -18.61
CA TRP A 90 14.12 7.35 -17.70
C TRP A 90 15.37 7.83 -18.42
N TYR A 91 15.69 7.31 -19.59
CA TYR A 91 16.83 7.78 -20.39
C TYR A 91 16.48 8.85 -21.43
N HIS A 92 15.18 9.13 -21.63
CA HIS A 92 14.71 10.13 -22.57
C HIS A 92 15.23 11.55 -22.22
N PRO A 93 15.72 12.35 -23.18
CA PRO A 93 16.30 13.67 -22.93
C PRO A 93 15.33 14.61 -22.20
N VAL A 94 14.05 14.61 -22.59
CA VAL A 94 13.02 15.44 -21.94
C VAL A 94 12.87 15.12 -20.44
N SER A 95 13.01 13.85 -20.03
CA SER A 95 12.91 13.50 -18.61
C SER A 95 14.14 13.91 -17.80
N ARG A 96 15.30 14.09 -18.46
CA ARG A 96 16.48 14.71 -17.84
C ARG A 96 16.23 16.18 -17.54
N ASP A 97 15.62 16.91 -18.47
CA ASP A 97 15.31 18.34 -18.30
C ASP A 97 14.26 18.58 -17.19
N VAL A 98 13.22 17.74 -17.13
CA VAL A 98 12.24 17.79 -16.04
C VAL A 98 12.89 17.51 -14.69
N ARG A 99 13.81 16.54 -14.61
CA ARG A 99 14.53 16.24 -13.36
C ARG A 99 15.48 17.38 -12.97
N ALA A 100 16.14 18.02 -13.92
CA ALA A 100 16.93 19.22 -13.66
C ALA A 100 16.07 20.36 -13.10
N ASN A 101 14.91 20.62 -13.70
CA ASN A 101 13.95 21.62 -13.24
C ASN A 101 13.36 21.31 -11.85
N LEU A 102 13.07 20.04 -11.55
CA LEU A 102 12.60 19.63 -10.22
C LEU A 102 13.68 19.79 -9.15
N ARG A 103 14.96 19.56 -9.47
CA ARG A 103 16.08 19.84 -8.56
C ARG A 103 16.20 21.33 -8.28
N LEU A 104 16.08 22.18 -9.30
CA LEU A 104 16.09 23.64 -9.15
C LEU A 104 14.92 24.12 -8.26
N ARG A 105 13.71 23.57 -8.46
CA ARG A 105 12.55 23.90 -7.61
C ARG A 105 12.72 23.44 -6.16
N ARG A 106 13.38 22.30 -5.91
CA ARG A 106 13.70 21.85 -4.54
C ARG A 106 14.74 22.76 -3.88
N GLN A 107 15.76 23.19 -4.61
CA GLN A 107 16.72 24.18 -4.11
C GLN A 107 16.05 25.53 -3.81
N GLN A 108 15.13 25.99 -4.67
CA GLN A 108 14.37 27.22 -4.40
C GLN A 108 13.47 27.13 -3.17
N ARG A 109 12.98 25.95 -2.78
CA ARG A 109 12.19 25.78 -1.54
C ARG A 109 13.03 25.82 -0.26
N HIS A 110 14.35 25.64 -0.35
CA HIS A 110 15.26 25.74 0.79
C HIS A 110 15.91 27.13 0.91
N LEU A 111 15.49 28.11 0.11
CA LEU A 111 15.83 29.50 0.40
C LEU A 111 15.17 29.90 1.73
N PRO A 112 15.93 30.51 2.66
CA PRO A 112 15.43 30.88 3.98
C PRO A 112 14.21 31.79 3.87
N TYR A 113 13.23 31.50 4.74
CA TYR A 113 11.88 32.06 4.78
C TYR A 113 11.85 33.59 4.94
N ASP A 114 12.97 34.21 5.33
CA ASP A 114 13.11 35.62 5.64
C ASP A 114 12.95 36.56 4.43
N ALA A 115 13.06 36.05 3.19
CA ALA A 115 12.87 36.86 1.99
C ALA A 115 11.40 36.97 1.52
N ARG A 116 10.50 36.11 2.03
CA ARG A 116 9.11 36.03 1.53
C ARG A 116 8.09 36.87 2.32
N LEU A 117 8.46 37.33 3.51
CA LEU A 117 7.62 38.17 4.36
C LEU A 117 7.65 39.67 4.01
N ARG A 118 8.45 40.09 3.03
CA ARG A 118 8.52 41.49 2.58
C ARG A 118 7.67 41.83 1.36
N SER A 119 6.99 40.88 0.71
CA SER A 119 6.24 41.16 -0.53
C SER A 119 4.73 40.89 -0.49
N SER A 120 4.15 40.59 0.67
CA SER A 120 2.69 40.44 0.81
C SER A 120 2.14 41.42 1.86
N GLY A 121 2.40 42.71 1.64
CA GLY A 121 1.57 43.76 2.20
C GLY A 121 0.49 44.10 1.19
N GLN A 122 -0.69 43.50 1.31
CA GLN A 122 -1.88 44.01 0.64
C GLN A 122 -3.14 43.55 1.40
N GLU A 123 -3.59 44.48 2.25
CA GLU A 123 -4.96 44.91 2.55
C GLU A 123 -6.10 43.89 2.42
N GLY A 124 -6.81 43.70 3.53
CA GLY A 124 -8.07 42.95 3.61
C GLY A 124 -9.27 43.73 3.04
N PRO A 125 -10.45 43.11 3.11
CA PRO A 125 -11.61 43.85 3.58
C PRO A 125 -12.45 43.10 4.61
N ASP A 126 -12.84 43.86 5.63
CA ASP A 126 -14.03 43.67 6.46
C ASP A 126 -15.30 43.58 5.60
N LEU A 127 -16.29 42.78 6.02
CA LEU A 127 -17.74 42.91 5.72
C LEU A 127 -18.47 41.85 6.59
N CYS A 128 -19.12 42.22 7.70
CA CYS A 128 -20.48 42.79 7.85
C CYS A 128 -21.54 41.77 8.31
N LEU A 129 -21.89 41.88 9.59
CA LEU A 129 -23.24 41.95 10.20
C LEU A 129 -24.50 41.82 9.32
N GLY A 130 -25.50 41.10 9.83
CA GLY A 130 -26.95 41.23 9.54
C GLY A 130 -27.73 39.95 9.88
N ALA A 131 -28.45 39.91 11.01
CA ALA A 131 -29.92 40.15 11.18
C ALA A 131 -30.73 38.83 11.02
N ASP A 132 -31.23 38.28 12.12
CA ASP A 132 -32.61 38.43 12.64
C ASP A 132 -33.65 37.67 11.80
N ASP A 133 -34.30 36.67 12.39
CA ASP A 133 -35.74 36.48 12.23
C ASP A 133 -36.34 35.62 13.36
N ALA A 134 -37.37 36.20 13.96
CA ALA A 134 -38.15 35.68 15.07
C ALA A 134 -39.31 34.82 14.57
N HIS A 135 -39.64 33.75 15.31
CA HIS A 135 -40.98 33.19 15.25
C HIS A 135 -41.48 32.76 16.64
N ASP A 136 -42.46 33.54 17.11
CA ASP A 136 -43.36 33.23 18.22
C ASP A 136 -44.37 32.15 17.83
N GLY A 137 -44.75 31.30 18.80
CA GLY A 137 -45.83 30.33 18.67
C GLY A 137 -46.10 29.58 19.97
N ALA A 138 -46.81 30.23 20.91
CA ALA A 138 -47.24 29.65 22.18
C ALA A 138 -48.50 28.79 22.02
N ALA A 139 -48.56 27.65 22.72
CA ALA A 139 -49.81 27.08 23.23
C ALA A 139 -49.53 26.18 24.45
N ALA A 140 -50.29 26.42 25.51
CA ALA A 140 -50.10 25.91 26.86
C ALA A 140 -50.64 24.48 27.08
N GLY A 141 -49.99 23.76 28.00
CA GLY A 141 -50.55 22.60 28.70
C GLY A 141 -49.74 22.33 29.99
N PRO A 142 -50.31 22.45 31.20
CA PRO A 142 -49.60 22.15 32.42
C PRO A 142 -49.76 20.66 32.77
N GLY A 143 -48.72 19.88 32.50
CA GLY A 143 -48.47 18.57 33.08
C GLY A 143 -47.10 18.64 33.73
N GLN A 144 -47.07 18.92 35.03
CA GLN A 144 -45.85 19.05 35.81
C GLN A 144 -45.28 17.64 36.09
N GLU A 145 -44.64 17.07 35.07
CA GLU A 145 -43.66 16.00 35.23
C GLU A 145 -42.28 16.65 35.36
N ASP A 146 -41.48 16.19 36.31
CA ASP A 146 -40.15 16.69 36.62
C ASP A 146 -39.31 16.95 35.35
N PRO A 147 -38.45 18.00 35.30
CA PRO A 147 -37.59 18.27 34.14
C PRO A 147 -36.67 17.08 33.87
N GLN A 148 -37.14 16.14 33.05
CA GLN A 148 -36.33 15.08 32.49
C GLN A 148 -35.26 15.78 31.65
N HIS A 149 -34.03 15.78 32.18
CA HIS A 149 -32.85 16.12 31.40
C HIS A 149 -32.97 15.40 30.05
N PRO A 150 -32.94 16.12 28.91
CA PRO A 150 -33.01 15.49 27.60
C PRO A 150 -31.91 14.42 27.55
N ALA A 151 -32.32 13.19 27.29
CA ALA A 151 -31.40 12.06 27.26
C ALA A 151 -30.23 12.42 26.33
N PRO A 152 -28.96 12.17 26.74
CA PRO A 152 -27.82 12.48 25.89
C PRO A 152 -27.98 11.80 24.54
N PRO A 153 -27.59 12.46 23.43
CA PRO A 153 -27.67 11.86 22.11
C PRO A 153 -26.88 10.54 22.10
N PRO A 154 -27.33 9.53 21.34
CA PRO A 154 -26.60 8.29 21.23
C PRO A 154 -25.19 8.54 20.68
N PRO A 155 -24.17 7.80 21.16
CA PRO A 155 -22.80 7.97 20.69
C PRO A 155 -22.72 7.73 19.18
N LEU A 156 -21.99 8.58 18.47
CA LEU A 156 -21.78 8.44 17.04
C LEU A 156 -20.58 7.53 16.78
N GLU A 157 -20.76 6.55 15.89
CA GLU A 157 -19.73 5.59 15.56
C GLU A 157 -19.31 5.71 14.09
N ARG A 158 -17.99 5.74 13.86
CA ARG A 158 -17.41 5.78 12.52
C ARG A 158 -16.24 4.84 12.38
N PHE A 159 -16.08 4.28 11.20
CA PHE A 159 -14.99 3.39 10.85
C PHE A 159 -14.12 4.00 9.77
N GLU A 160 -12.83 4.11 10.07
CA GLU A 160 -11.79 4.46 9.11
C GLU A 160 -11.29 3.18 8.43
N ASN A 161 -11.32 3.12 7.10
CA ASN A 161 -10.96 1.93 6.32
C ASN A 161 -9.74 2.19 5.44
N GLU A 162 -8.83 1.23 5.38
CA GLU A 162 -7.66 1.30 4.49
C GLU A 162 -7.31 -0.05 3.86
N ARG A 163 -6.69 0.01 2.67
CA ARG A 163 -6.17 -1.15 1.96
C ARG A 163 -4.71 -0.96 1.60
N ARG A 164 -3.96 -2.05 1.55
CA ARG A 164 -2.63 -2.12 0.95
C ARG A 164 -2.57 -3.18 -0.16
N LEU A 165 -1.57 -3.03 -1.03
CA LEU A 165 -1.13 -4.08 -1.94
C LEU A 165 -0.08 -4.96 -1.25
N MET A 166 0.30 -6.09 -1.87
CA MET A 166 1.45 -6.90 -1.45
C MET A 166 2.65 -6.00 -1.14
N LEU A 167 3.13 -6.01 0.12
CA LEU A 167 4.26 -5.22 0.64
C LEU A 167 4.09 -3.68 0.60
N GLY A 168 2.89 -3.18 0.35
CA GLY A 168 2.61 -1.74 0.34
C GLY A 168 2.25 -1.16 1.71
N ARG A 169 2.25 0.18 1.80
CA ARG A 169 1.61 0.91 2.89
C ARG A 169 0.09 0.84 2.78
N PHE A 170 -0.59 0.86 3.91
CA PHE A 170 -2.03 1.06 3.98
C PHE A 170 -2.37 2.50 3.58
N THR A 171 -3.44 2.66 2.81
CA THR A 171 -4.00 3.96 2.43
C THR A 171 -5.46 3.78 2.02
N SER A 172 -6.28 4.76 2.34
CA SER A 172 -7.67 4.85 1.87
C SER A 172 -7.79 5.02 0.34
N GLN A 173 -6.75 5.55 -0.33
CA GLN A 173 -6.74 5.75 -1.78
C GLN A 173 -6.75 4.44 -2.58
N ARG A 174 -6.41 3.32 -1.95
CA ARG A 174 -6.36 1.99 -2.58
C ARG A 174 -7.63 1.18 -2.42
N LEU A 175 -8.66 1.73 -1.77
CA LEU A 175 -9.95 1.08 -1.64
C LEU A 175 -10.60 0.94 -3.03
N ARG A 176 -11.07 -0.27 -3.33
CA ARG A 176 -11.79 -0.59 -4.56
C ARG A 176 -13.21 -0.06 -4.43
N ARG A 177 -13.52 1.02 -5.17
CA ARG A 177 -14.81 1.74 -5.11
C ARG A 177 -16.08 0.86 -5.16
N LEU A 178 -16.02 -0.31 -5.80
CA LEU A 178 -17.15 -1.23 -5.95
C LEU A 178 -17.21 -2.38 -4.92
N TRP A 179 -16.11 -2.68 -4.24
CA TRP A 179 -15.97 -3.91 -3.44
C TRP A 179 -15.56 -3.65 -1.99
N ASP A 180 -14.96 -2.49 -1.73
CA ASP A 180 -14.51 -2.08 -0.41
C ASP A 180 -15.49 -1.06 0.15
N PRO A 181 -15.62 -0.99 1.49
CA PRO A 181 -16.30 0.13 2.12
C PRO A 181 -15.57 1.44 1.77
N PRO A 182 -16.27 2.58 1.83
CA PRO A 182 -15.65 3.89 1.65
C PRO A 182 -14.60 4.16 2.74
N PRO A 183 -13.69 5.14 2.54
CA PRO A 183 -12.67 5.52 3.52
C PRO A 183 -13.22 5.74 4.93
N TRP A 184 -14.43 6.30 5.02
CA TRP A 184 -15.18 6.52 6.25
C TRP A 184 -16.57 5.93 6.08
N CYS A 185 -16.96 5.03 6.98
CA CYS A 185 -18.31 4.45 7.02
C CYS A 185 -18.90 4.38 8.43
N ASP A 186 -20.22 4.26 8.53
CA ASP A 186 -20.93 3.94 9.78
C ASP A 186 -20.83 2.42 10.10
N GLY A 187 -21.50 1.99 11.18
CA GLY A 187 -21.56 0.57 11.58
C GLY A 187 -22.24 -0.34 10.55
N GLU A 188 -23.11 0.23 9.71
CA GLU A 188 -23.81 -0.43 8.62
C GLU A 188 -22.99 -0.50 7.32
N GLY A 189 -21.86 0.21 7.25
CA GLY A 189 -20.98 0.29 6.09
C GLY A 189 -21.38 1.34 5.05
N ARG A 190 -22.31 2.25 5.37
CA ARG A 190 -22.69 3.37 4.52
C ARG A 190 -21.65 4.47 4.60
N ARG A 191 -21.50 5.22 3.51
CA ARG A 191 -20.53 6.32 3.45
C ARG A 191 -20.92 7.45 4.39
N VAL A 192 -19.98 7.87 5.22
CA VAL A 192 -20.09 9.06 6.07
C VAL A 192 -18.89 9.98 5.86
N GLU A 193 -18.94 11.18 6.43
CA GLU A 193 -17.82 12.10 6.42
C GLU A 193 -16.78 11.73 7.51
N ALA A 194 -15.56 12.24 7.36
CA ALA A 194 -14.55 12.09 8.40
C ALA A 194 -15.00 12.80 9.70
N PRO A 195 -14.63 12.28 10.88
CA PRO A 195 -14.89 12.92 12.17
C PRO A 195 -14.58 14.43 12.18
N LYS A 196 -15.57 15.26 12.54
CA LYS A 196 -15.42 16.71 12.73
C LYS A 196 -15.63 17.07 14.20
N GLN A 197 -15.00 18.16 14.64
CA GLN A 197 -15.18 18.67 16.02
C GLN A 197 -16.59 19.17 16.30
N VAL A 198 -17.33 19.62 15.29
CA VAL A 198 -18.72 20.09 15.41
C VAL A 198 -19.53 19.47 14.29
N GLU A 199 -20.60 18.79 14.66
CA GLU A 199 -21.56 18.19 13.72
C GLU A 199 -22.98 18.52 14.19
N ASP A 200 -23.81 19.03 13.28
CA ASP A 200 -25.18 19.45 13.57
C ASP A 200 -25.28 20.44 14.76
N GLY A 201 -24.27 21.29 14.93
CA GLY A 201 -24.18 22.26 16.03
C GLY A 201 -23.75 21.66 17.38
N VAL A 202 -23.52 20.35 17.45
CA VAL A 202 -23.07 19.65 18.65
C VAL A 202 -21.56 19.44 18.59
N PRO A 203 -20.80 19.85 19.63
CA PRO A 203 -19.38 19.58 19.70
C PRO A 203 -19.13 18.10 20.07
N TYR A 204 -18.30 17.43 19.28
CA TYR A 204 -17.92 16.03 19.47
C TYR A 204 -16.43 15.91 19.82
N VAL A 205 -16.12 15.07 20.80
CA VAL A 205 -14.74 14.66 21.11
C VAL A 205 -14.57 13.22 20.66
N TRP A 206 -13.92 13.05 19.52
CA TRP A 206 -13.71 11.73 18.94
C TRP A 206 -12.55 11.01 19.60
N HIS A 207 -12.80 9.76 20.01
CA HIS A 207 -11.81 8.87 20.57
C HIS A 207 -11.70 7.61 19.72
N VAL A 208 -10.46 7.13 19.54
CA VAL A 208 -10.22 5.83 18.92
C VAL A 208 -10.46 4.75 19.96
N GLU A 209 -11.34 3.81 19.65
CA GLU A 209 -11.59 2.68 20.55
C GLU A 209 -10.41 1.69 20.49
N VAL A 210 -9.72 1.55 21.61
CA VAL A 210 -8.65 0.56 21.78
C VAL A 210 -9.16 -0.54 22.71
N SER A 211 -9.27 -1.76 22.19
CA SER A 211 -9.77 -2.94 22.89
C SER A 211 -8.81 -4.11 22.76
N ARG A 212 -9.13 -5.25 23.41
CA ARG A 212 -8.37 -6.51 23.23
C ARG A 212 -8.37 -7.01 21.77
N SER A 213 -9.32 -6.54 20.96
CA SER A 213 -9.50 -6.94 19.55
C SER A 213 -8.84 -6.00 18.55
N THR A 214 -8.15 -4.96 19.01
CA THR A 214 -7.40 -4.01 18.19
C THR A 214 -5.93 -3.98 18.61
N ASP A 215 -5.05 -3.46 17.75
CA ASP A 215 -3.69 -3.13 18.15
C ASP A 215 -3.64 -1.88 19.08
N SER A 216 -2.43 -1.46 19.45
CA SER A 216 -2.20 -0.29 20.30
C SER A 216 -2.74 1.02 19.74
N ASP A 217 -2.92 1.07 18.41
CA ASP A 217 -3.39 2.25 17.69
C ASP A 217 -4.87 2.11 17.28
N GLY A 218 -5.58 1.10 17.78
CA GLY A 218 -7.01 0.86 17.50
C GLY A 218 -7.31 0.20 16.15
N TRP A 219 -6.31 -0.32 15.43
CA TRP A 219 -6.54 -1.01 14.15
C TRP A 219 -6.92 -2.48 14.34
N GLN A 220 -7.83 -2.94 13.49
CA GLN A 220 -8.10 -4.34 13.21
C GLN A 220 -7.68 -4.67 11.79
N TYR A 221 -7.13 -5.86 11.57
CA TYR A 221 -6.58 -6.30 10.28
C TYR A 221 -7.33 -7.51 9.74
N ALA A 222 -7.56 -7.57 8.42
CA ALA A 222 -8.15 -8.73 7.77
C ALA A 222 -7.55 -8.94 6.37
N ARG A 223 -7.84 -10.09 5.76
CA ARG A 223 -7.43 -10.36 4.36
C ARG A 223 -8.25 -9.54 3.38
N ASN A 224 -9.56 -9.42 3.61
CA ASN A 224 -10.53 -8.66 2.81
C ASN A 224 -11.62 -8.07 3.72
N PHE A 225 -12.34 -7.05 3.25
CA PHE A 225 -13.57 -6.58 3.88
C PHE A 225 -14.72 -7.58 3.66
N GLY A 226 -15.74 -7.52 4.51
CA GLY A 226 -16.97 -8.31 4.38
C GLY A 226 -17.51 -8.80 5.73
N ARG A 227 -18.75 -9.30 5.71
CA ARG A 227 -19.41 -9.84 6.92
C ARG A 227 -18.70 -11.07 7.50
N ALA A 228 -18.07 -11.87 6.64
CA ALA A 228 -17.28 -13.05 7.02
C ALA A 228 -15.78 -12.74 7.23
N ALA A 229 -15.40 -11.46 7.33
CA ALA A 229 -14.01 -11.09 7.53
C ALA A 229 -13.55 -11.51 8.94
N ALA A 230 -12.51 -12.36 8.99
CA ALA A 230 -11.82 -12.70 10.22
C ALA A 230 -10.85 -11.56 10.58
N TRP A 231 -11.27 -10.72 11.52
CA TRP A 231 -10.48 -9.60 12.01
C TRP A 231 -9.46 -10.05 13.08
N SER A 232 -8.25 -9.54 12.99
CA SER A 232 -7.16 -9.79 13.94
C SER A 232 -6.63 -8.48 14.50
N ASN A 233 -6.18 -8.49 15.74
CA ASN A 233 -5.50 -7.38 16.41
C ASN A 233 -4.00 -7.32 16.09
N THR A 234 -3.45 -8.33 15.40
CA THR A 234 -2.02 -8.44 15.12
C THR A 234 -1.78 -8.34 13.62
N PHE A 235 -0.89 -7.43 13.22
CA PHE A 235 -0.53 -7.28 11.82
C PHE A 235 0.24 -8.50 11.31
N ASN A 236 -0.17 -9.02 10.15
CA ASN A 236 0.53 -10.06 9.39
C ASN A 236 0.65 -9.62 7.92
N HIS A 237 1.76 -9.96 7.25
CA HIS A 237 2.02 -9.66 5.84
C HIS A 237 0.92 -10.19 4.87
N GLN A 238 0.14 -11.18 5.28
CA GLN A 238 -1.00 -11.73 4.52
C GLN A 238 -2.31 -10.94 4.66
N LEU A 239 -2.35 -9.93 5.53
CA LEU A 239 -3.54 -9.09 5.76
C LEU A 239 -3.44 -7.81 4.91
N PHE A 240 -4.46 -7.56 4.09
CA PHE A 240 -4.41 -6.49 3.08
C PHE A 240 -5.34 -5.32 3.39
N VAL A 241 -6.25 -5.48 4.35
CA VAL A 241 -7.17 -4.43 4.77
C VAL A 241 -7.06 -4.19 6.26
N ARG A 242 -7.35 -2.96 6.68
CA ARG A 242 -7.49 -2.62 8.09
C ARG A 242 -8.65 -1.66 8.31
N ARG A 243 -9.22 -1.67 9.51
CA ARG A 243 -10.23 -0.72 9.96
C ARG A 243 -9.98 -0.24 11.38
N ARG A 244 -10.42 0.96 11.72
CA ARG A 244 -10.33 1.56 13.07
C ARG A 244 -11.65 2.21 13.44
N ARG A 245 -12.16 1.94 14.64
CA ARG A 245 -13.42 2.51 15.15
C ARG A 245 -13.15 3.79 15.93
N HIS A 246 -13.91 4.83 15.60
CA HIS A 246 -13.93 6.14 16.25
C HIS A 246 -15.31 6.33 16.87
N VAL A 247 -15.35 6.75 18.13
CA VAL A 247 -16.58 7.01 18.89
C VAL A 247 -16.57 8.46 19.36
N GLY A 248 -17.66 9.18 19.12
CA GLY A 248 -17.85 10.59 19.48
C GLY A 248 -19.12 10.81 20.28
#